data_AF-A0A6I2ZS09-F1
#
_entry.id   AF-A0A6I2ZS09-F1
#
_cell.length_a   1.000
_cell.length_b   1.000
_cell.length_c   1.000
_cell.angle_alpha   90.00
_cell.angle_beta   90.00
_cell.angle_gamma   90.00
#
_symmetry.space_group_name_H-M   'P 1'
#
loop_
_entity.id
_entity.type
_entity.pdbx_description
1 polymer ?
#
loop_
_entity_poly.entity_id
_entity_poly.type
_entity_poly.pdbx_seq_one_letter_code
_entity_poly.pdbx_strand_id
1 'polypeptide(L)'
;MSSVEAVSRSLGAHNYLADEGLATSVFLALTLKRPLLLEGEAGVGKTELAKVLSALTGGELIRLQCYEGIDATQAVYDWDYSRQLLHLRAAEASGEAANRGADALENELYQERFLLRRAVLRALEPAPAPPVLLIDEIDRADDEFEAYLLEVLSDFQ
;
A
#
# COMPACT_ATOMS: atom_id res chain seq x y z
N MET A 1 -3.60 4.24 21.89
CA MET A 1 -2.90 3.32 22.82
C MET A 1 -1.83 4.13 23.56
N SER A 2 -1.83 4.17 24.89
CA SER A 2 -1.06 5.16 25.68
C SER A 2 0.14 4.60 26.46
N SER A 3 0.36 3.28 26.43
CA SER A 3 1.53 2.64 27.05
C SER A 3 1.82 1.28 26.41
N VAL A 4 2.98 0.69 26.73
CA VAL A 4 3.38 -0.65 26.28
C VAL A 4 2.40 -1.73 26.76
N GLU A 5 1.95 -1.65 28.01
CA GLU A 5 0.99 -2.60 28.58
C GLU A 5 -0.38 -2.50 27.90
N ALA A 6 -0.78 -1.27 27.52
CA ALA A 6 -2.00 -1.06 26.76
C ALA A 6 -1.91 -1.68 25.36
N VAL A 7 -0.75 -1.61 24.71
CA VAL A 7 -0.50 -2.28 23.42
C VAL A 7 -0.56 -3.80 23.59
N SER A 8 0.21 -4.36 24.52
CA SER A 8 0.21 -5.81 24.78
C SER A 8 -1.18 -6.35 25.08
N ARG A 9 -1.97 -5.66 25.92
CA ARG A 9 -3.36 -6.05 26.21
C ARG A 9 -4.26 -6.01 24.98
N SER A 10 -4.10 -4.99 24.14
CA SER A 10 -4.92 -4.82 22.93
C SER A 10 -4.59 -5.88 21.87
N LEU A 11 -3.31 -6.20 21.70
CA LEU A 11 -2.85 -7.31 20.86
C LEU A 11 -3.40 -8.65 21.37
N GLY A 12 -3.31 -8.89 22.69
CA GLY A 12 -3.85 -10.09 23.32
C GLY A 12 -5.37 -10.24 23.14
N ALA A 13 -6.13 -9.15 23.20
CA ALA A 13 -7.56 -9.14 22.93
C ALA A 13 -7.91 -9.53 21.48
N HIS A 14 -6.96 -9.44 20.56
CA HIS A 14 -7.07 -9.86 19.16
C HIS A 14 -6.32 -11.18 18.90
N ASN A 15 -6.10 -11.99 19.94
CA ASN A 15 -5.43 -13.29 19.88
C ASN A 15 -3.96 -13.22 19.42
N TYR A 16 -3.29 -12.09 19.63
CA TYR A 16 -1.87 -11.93 19.34
C TYR A 16 -1.05 -11.79 20.63
N LEU A 17 -0.21 -12.78 20.92
CA LEU A 17 0.67 -12.78 22.09
C LEU A 17 2.00 -12.13 21.74
N ALA A 18 2.14 -10.85 22.07
CA ALA A 18 3.40 -10.12 21.95
C ALA A 18 4.22 -10.22 23.24
N ASP A 19 5.53 -10.40 23.08
CA ASP A 19 6.47 -10.15 24.18
C ASP A 19 6.62 -8.65 24.44
N GLU A 20 7.36 -8.31 25.50
CA GLU A 20 7.58 -6.91 25.89
C GLU A 20 8.33 -6.12 24.82
N GLY A 21 9.29 -6.75 24.13
CA GLY A 21 10.07 -6.11 23.07
C GLY A 21 9.20 -5.70 21.89
N LEU A 22 8.38 -6.61 21.37
CA LEU A 22 7.47 -6.35 20.27
C LEU A 22 6.38 -5.35 20.65
N ALA A 23 5.81 -5.48 21.85
CA ALA A 23 4.82 -4.51 22.35
C ALA A 23 5.42 -3.10 22.44
N THR A 24 6.69 -2.98 22.86
CA THR A 24 7.43 -1.71 22.93
C THR A 24 7.68 -1.15 21.53
N SER A 25 8.17 -1.96 20.59
CA SER A 25 8.40 -1.54 19.20
C SER A 25 7.12 -1.06 18.52
N VAL A 26 6.01 -1.78 18.69
CA VAL A 26 4.69 -1.37 18.19
C VAL A 26 4.23 -0.06 18.83
N PHE A 27 4.36 0.07 20.15
CA PHE A 27 4.01 1.29 20.86
C PHE A 27 4.79 2.50 20.32
N LEU A 28 6.11 2.35 20.13
CA LEU A 28 6.96 3.41 19.59
C LEU A 28 6.62 3.73 18.14
N ALA A 29 6.41 2.72 17.29
CA ALA A 29 6.04 2.92 15.89
C ALA A 29 4.74 3.73 15.76
N LEU A 30 3.71 3.37 16.53
CA LEU A 30 2.42 4.09 16.53
C LEU A 30 2.53 5.51 17.11
N THR A 31 3.37 5.70 18.14
CA THR A 31 3.51 7.01 18.81
C THR A 31 4.36 7.97 17.98
N LEU A 32 5.45 7.48 17.39
CA LEU A 32 6.38 8.26 16.58
C LEU A 32 5.98 8.37 15.12
N LYS A 33 4.95 7.61 14.70
CA LYS A 33 4.52 7.47 13.30
C LYS A 33 5.68 7.04 12.39
N ARG A 34 6.50 6.11 12.85
CA ARG A 34 7.65 5.57 12.10
C ARG A 34 7.32 4.16 11.60
N PRO A 35 7.81 3.78 10.40
CA PRO A 35 7.70 2.40 9.92
C PRO A 35 8.31 1.40 10.90
N LEU A 36 7.72 0.21 10.97
CA LEU A 36 8.18 -0.89 11.82
C LEU A 36 8.76 -2.00 10.93
N LEU A 37 10.07 -2.24 11.06
CA LEU A 37 10.74 -3.38 10.44
C LEU A 37 10.67 -4.60 11.38
N LEU A 38 10.20 -5.73 10.86
CA LEU A 38 10.02 -6.97 11.64
C LEU A 38 10.95 -8.08 11.11
N GLU A 39 12.02 -8.34 11.85
CA GLU A 39 12.94 -9.45 11.58
C GLU A 39 12.59 -10.70 12.41
N GLY A 40 12.97 -11.88 11.92
CA GLY A 40 12.63 -13.16 12.56
C GLY A 40 12.32 -14.27 11.56
N GLU A 41 12.20 -15.49 12.07
CA GLU A 41 11.94 -16.69 11.26
C GLU A 41 10.56 -16.67 10.59
N ALA A 42 10.41 -17.48 9.54
CA ALA A 42 9.12 -17.70 8.92
C ALA A 42 8.14 -18.34 9.93
N GLY A 43 6.89 -17.86 9.96
CA GLY A 43 5.85 -18.43 10.81
C GLY A 43 5.75 -17.86 12.23
N VAL A 44 6.60 -16.92 12.63
CA VAL A 44 6.53 -16.26 13.96
C VAL A 44 5.42 -15.20 14.10
N GLY A 45 4.52 -15.11 13.11
CA GLY A 45 3.35 -14.23 13.18
C GLY A 45 3.57 -12.79 12.70
N LYS A 46 4.60 -12.49 11.91
CA LYS A 46 4.83 -11.13 11.36
C LYS A 46 3.65 -10.61 10.54
N THR A 47 3.17 -11.42 9.61
CA THR A 47 1.99 -11.09 8.78
C THR A 47 0.73 -10.99 9.62
N GLU A 48 0.63 -11.78 10.70
CA GLU A 48 -0.54 -11.76 11.58
C GLU A 48 -0.57 -10.47 12.42
N LEU A 49 0.59 -9.95 12.83
CA LEU A 49 0.66 -8.67 13.53
C LEU A 49 0.06 -7.54 12.68
N ALA A 50 0.35 -7.50 11.38
CA ALA A 50 -0.21 -6.48 10.48
C ALA A 50 -1.74 -6.53 10.41
N LYS A 51 -2.34 -7.75 10.36
CA LYS A 51 -3.80 -7.94 10.40
C LYS A 51 -4.40 -7.48 11.72
N VAL A 52 -3.72 -7.77 12.82
CA VAL A 52 -4.18 -7.39 14.15
C VAL A 52 -4.10 -5.87 14.33
N LEU A 53 -3.03 -5.24 13.84
CA LEU A 53 -2.87 -3.79 13.86
C LEU A 53 -3.94 -3.09 13.01
N SER A 54 -4.26 -3.60 11.83
CA SER A 54 -5.31 -3.01 10.99
C SER A 54 -6.69 -3.12 11.66
N ALA A 55 -6.99 -4.26 12.29
CA ALA A 55 -8.21 -4.43 13.07
C ALA A 55 -8.27 -3.46 14.27
N LEU A 56 -7.14 -3.25 14.96
CA LEU A 56 -7.03 -2.36 16.11
C LEU A 56 -7.17 -0.88 15.74
N THR A 57 -6.62 -0.45 14.61
CA THR A 57 -6.71 0.94 14.14
C THR A 57 -8.00 1.21 13.35
N GLY A 58 -8.71 0.17 12.92
CA GLY A 58 -9.84 0.25 12.00
C GLY A 58 -9.43 0.59 10.57
N GLY A 59 -8.12 0.57 10.26
CA GLY A 59 -7.57 0.83 8.95
C GLY A 59 -7.68 -0.39 8.03
N GLU A 60 -7.63 -0.14 6.72
CA GLU A 60 -7.51 -1.23 5.75
C GLU A 60 -6.11 -1.87 5.86
N LEU A 61 -6.05 -3.21 5.76
CA LEU A 61 -4.79 -3.91 5.53
C LEU A 61 -4.50 -3.95 4.03
N ILE A 62 -3.43 -3.28 3.62
CA ILE A 62 -2.92 -3.29 2.26
C ILE A 62 -1.64 -4.11 2.24
N ARG A 63 -1.53 -5.08 1.32
CA ARG A 63 -0.36 -5.94 1.21
C ARG A 63 0.39 -5.68 -0.10
N LEU A 64 1.69 -5.47 0.01
CA LEU A 64 2.67 -5.49 -1.06
C LEU A 64 3.55 -6.72 -0.86
N GLN A 65 3.46 -7.69 -1.77
CA GLN A 65 4.36 -8.84 -1.79
C GLN A 65 5.53 -8.52 -2.71
N CYS A 66 6.74 -8.51 -2.18
CA CYS A 66 7.95 -8.37 -2.97
C CYS A 66 8.43 -9.73 -3.50
N TYR A 67 9.04 -9.69 -4.67
CA TYR A 67 9.62 -10.84 -5.38
C TYR A 67 10.62 -10.31 -6.42
N GLU A 68 11.47 -11.18 -6.95
CA GLU A 68 12.47 -10.83 -7.96
C GLU A 68 11.81 -10.27 -9.23
N GLY A 69 12.27 -9.09 -9.69
CA GLY A 69 11.68 -8.40 -10.84
C GLY A 69 10.39 -7.62 -10.56
N ILE A 70 10.03 -7.40 -9.29
CA ILE A 70 9.00 -6.41 -8.94
C ILE A 70 9.47 -5.00 -9.30
N ASP A 71 8.58 -4.18 -9.88
CA ASP A 71 8.89 -2.80 -10.25
C ASP A 71 7.91 -1.77 -9.65
N ALA A 72 8.22 -0.49 -9.87
CA ALA A 72 7.41 0.63 -9.40
C ALA A 72 5.98 0.62 -9.97
N THR A 73 5.77 0.12 -11.19
CA THR A 73 4.44 0.06 -11.82
C THR A 73 3.53 -0.98 -11.15
N GLN A 74 4.14 -2.05 -10.64
CA GLN A 74 3.47 -3.11 -9.89
C GLN A 74 3.20 -2.72 -8.43
N ALA A 75 4.07 -1.90 -7.83
CA ALA A 75 3.96 -1.50 -6.43
C ALA A 75 3.18 -0.20 -6.19
N VAL A 76 3.30 0.80 -7.07
CA VAL A 76 2.76 2.16 -6.87
C VAL A 76 1.49 2.39 -7.69
N TYR A 77 1.60 2.46 -9.02
CA TYR A 77 0.45 2.62 -9.90
C TYR A 77 0.77 2.19 -11.33
N ASP A 78 -0.27 1.90 -12.10
CA ASP A 78 -0.19 1.63 -13.54
C ASP A 78 -1.38 2.29 -14.26
N TRP A 79 -1.32 2.40 -15.57
CA TRP A 79 -2.43 2.88 -16.39
C TRP A 79 -3.18 1.69 -17.01
N ASP A 80 -4.51 1.70 -16.92
CA ASP A 80 -5.36 0.69 -17.54
C ASP A 80 -5.47 0.92 -19.05
N TYR A 81 -4.45 0.50 -19.79
CA TYR A 81 -4.38 0.63 -21.24
C TYR A 81 -5.55 -0.08 -21.95
N SER A 82 -6.06 -1.18 -21.38
CA SER A 82 -7.20 -1.91 -21.96
C SER A 82 -8.47 -1.07 -21.89
N ARG A 83 -8.72 -0.43 -20.74
CA ARG A 83 -9.86 0.47 -20.54
C ARG A 83 -9.71 1.77 -21.33
N GLN A 84 -8.50 2.31 -21.44
CA GLN A 84 -8.19 3.45 -22.30
C GLN A 84 -8.51 3.15 -23.77
N LEU A 85 -8.07 1.99 -24.28
CA LEU A 85 -8.36 1.59 -25.65
C LEU A 85 -9.86 1.39 -25.88
N LEU A 86 -10.57 0.76 -24.94
CA LEU A 86 -12.02 0.58 -25.02
C LEU A 86 -12.76 1.93 -25.06
N HIS A 87 -12.29 2.90 -24.26
CA HIS A 87 -12.83 4.28 -24.27
C HIS A 87 -12.66 4.93 -25.64
N LEU A 88 -11.47 4.86 -26.23
CA LEU A 88 -11.22 5.38 -27.58
C LEU A 88 -12.13 4.72 -28.62
N ARG A 89 -12.26 3.39 -28.60
CA ARG A 89 -13.12 2.65 -29.53
C ARG A 89 -14.60 3.02 -29.40
N ALA A 90 -15.08 3.24 -28.18
CA ALA A 90 -16.45 3.68 -27.94
C ALA A 90 -16.69 5.11 -28.45
N ALA A 91 -15.73 6.02 -28.25
CA ALA A 91 -15.79 7.39 -28.77
C ALA A 91 -15.71 7.45 -30.31
N GLU A 92 -14.95 6.56 -30.94
CA GLU A 92 -14.93 6.38 -32.40
C GLU A 92 -16.29 5.91 -32.93
N ALA A 93 -16.87 4.86 -32.33
CA ALA A 93 -18.13 4.25 -32.77
C ALA A 93 -19.36 5.16 -32.59
N SER A 94 -19.35 6.03 -31.57
CA SER A 94 -20.42 7.00 -31.30
C SER A 94 -20.33 8.27 -32.16
N GLY A 95 -19.24 8.46 -32.91
CA GLY A 95 -18.98 9.68 -33.68
C GLY A 95 -18.52 10.87 -32.84
N GLU A 96 -18.34 10.71 -31.52
CA GLU A 96 -17.81 11.75 -30.64
C GLU A 96 -16.37 12.13 -31.01
N ALA A 97 -15.56 11.16 -31.44
CA ALA A 97 -14.19 11.39 -31.89
C ALA A 97 -14.11 12.35 -33.10
N ALA A 98 -15.07 12.27 -34.02
CA ALA A 98 -15.13 13.15 -35.19
C ALA A 98 -15.52 14.60 -34.84
N ASN A 99 -16.30 14.78 -33.78
CA ASN A 99 -16.76 16.11 -33.32
C ASN A 99 -15.76 16.82 -32.41
N ARG A 100 -14.93 16.07 -31.68
CA ARG A 100 -14.06 16.61 -30.61
C ARG A 100 -12.60 16.80 -31.02
N GLY A 101 -12.14 16.12 -32.07
CA GLY A 101 -10.73 16.13 -32.49
C GLY A 101 -9.84 15.24 -31.63
N ALA A 102 -8.69 14.83 -32.18
CA ALA A 102 -7.80 13.83 -31.58
C ALA A 102 -7.21 14.30 -30.23
N ASP A 103 -6.76 15.55 -30.14
CA ASP A 103 -6.13 16.11 -28.94
C ASP A 103 -7.07 16.11 -27.73
N ALA A 104 -8.37 16.37 -27.93
CA ALA A 104 -9.36 16.33 -26.85
C ALA A 104 -9.56 14.91 -26.32
N LEU A 105 -9.48 13.91 -27.21
CA LEU A 105 -9.63 12.50 -26.87
C LEU A 105 -8.39 11.93 -26.16
N GLU A 106 -7.20 12.40 -26.52
CA GLU A 106 -5.94 12.03 -25.87
C GLU A 106 -5.88 12.56 -24.42
N ASN A 107 -6.26 13.81 -24.19
CA ASN A 107 -6.35 14.41 -22.85
C ASN A 107 -7.31 13.66 -21.91
N GLU A 108 -8.22 12.87 -22.47
CA GLU A 108 -9.13 12.05 -21.69
C GLU A 108 -8.51 10.75 -21.14
N LEU A 109 -7.38 10.29 -21.70
CA LEU A 109 -6.78 8.99 -21.37
C LEU A 109 -5.99 8.99 -20.06
N TYR A 110 -5.33 10.09 -19.73
CA TYR A 110 -4.51 10.22 -18.51
C TYR A 110 -5.32 10.81 -17.35
N GLN A 111 -6.49 10.23 -17.11
CA GLN A 111 -7.39 10.62 -16.04
C GLN A 111 -7.46 9.55 -14.96
N GLU A 112 -7.67 9.98 -13.71
CA GLU A 112 -7.80 9.14 -12.52
C GLU A 112 -8.65 7.86 -12.69
N ARG A 113 -9.67 7.91 -13.56
CA ARG A 113 -10.55 6.77 -13.89
C ARG A 113 -9.84 5.60 -14.57
N PHE A 114 -8.67 5.85 -15.17
CA PHE A 114 -7.81 4.85 -15.81
C PHE A 114 -6.58 4.51 -14.95
N LEU A 115 -6.40 5.16 -13.80
CA LEU A 115 -5.27 4.91 -12.92
C LEU A 115 -5.53 3.67 -12.06
N LEU A 116 -4.76 2.61 -12.30
CA LEU A 116 -4.70 1.41 -11.48
C LEU A 116 -3.81 1.67 -10.28
N ARG A 117 -4.42 1.94 -9.13
CA ARG A 117 -3.69 2.17 -7.89
C ARG A 117 -3.23 0.85 -7.30
N ARG A 118 -1.93 0.72 -7.05
CA ARG A 118 -1.33 -0.45 -6.42
C ARG A 118 -1.13 -0.21 -4.94
N ALA A 119 -0.49 -1.15 -4.26
CA ALA A 119 -0.42 -1.19 -2.80
C ALA A 119 0.13 0.11 -2.19
N VAL A 120 1.22 0.66 -2.73
CA VAL A 120 1.84 1.87 -2.18
C VAL A 120 0.94 3.08 -2.36
N LEU A 121 0.45 3.36 -3.58
CA LEU A 121 -0.40 4.52 -3.80
C LEU A 121 -1.69 4.42 -2.97
N ARG A 122 -2.32 3.25 -2.91
CA ARG A 122 -3.52 3.03 -2.09
C ARG A 122 -3.28 3.30 -0.60
N ALA A 123 -2.09 3.01 -0.08
CA ALA A 123 -1.75 3.27 1.31
C ALA A 123 -1.52 4.76 1.61
N LEU A 124 -1.20 5.56 0.60
CA LEU A 124 -0.98 7.01 0.71
C LEU A 124 -2.27 7.82 0.52
N GLU A 125 -3.32 7.22 -0.03
CA GLU A 125 -4.58 7.92 -0.26
C GLU A 125 -5.29 8.29 1.06
N PRO A 126 -6.02 9.42 1.09
CA PRO A 126 -6.85 9.78 2.23
C PRO A 126 -7.90 8.69 2.50
N ALA A 127 -7.83 8.12 3.70
CA ALA A 127 -8.78 7.13 4.19
C ALA A 127 -9.40 7.58 5.53
N PRO A 128 -10.63 7.14 5.87
CA PRO A 128 -11.26 7.46 7.15
C PRO A 128 -10.43 7.03 8.37
N ALA A 129 -9.68 5.94 8.23
CA ALA A 129 -8.71 5.46 9.20
C ALA A 129 -7.38 5.17 8.48
N PRO A 130 -6.22 5.48 9.09
CA PRO A 130 -4.92 5.22 8.47
C PRO A 130 -4.75 3.73 8.15
N PRO A 131 -4.44 3.36 6.90
CA PRO A 131 -4.25 1.97 6.52
C PRO A 131 -2.96 1.41 7.13
N VAL A 132 -2.90 0.08 7.23
CA VAL A 132 -1.67 -0.66 7.53
C VAL A 132 -1.13 -1.22 6.23
N LEU A 133 0.02 -0.73 5.78
CA LEU A 133 0.75 -1.27 4.64
C LEU A 133 1.73 -2.35 5.12
N LEU A 134 1.46 -3.60 4.77
CA LEU A 134 2.38 -4.72 4.95
C LEU A 134 3.23 -4.88 3.69
N ILE A 135 4.53 -4.69 3.83
CA ILE A 135 5.54 -4.98 2.80
C ILE A 135 6.20 -6.29 3.20
N ASP A 136 5.97 -7.33 2.41
CA ASP A 136 6.36 -8.71 2.72
C ASP A 136 7.44 -9.19 1.75
N GLU A 137 8.39 -9.99 2.24
CA GLU A 137 9.56 -10.47 1.48
C GLU A 137 10.36 -9.37 0.75
N ILE A 138 10.52 -8.18 1.36
CA ILE A 138 11.29 -7.06 0.77
C ILE A 138 12.71 -7.46 0.38
N ASP A 139 13.31 -8.40 1.11
CA ASP A 139 14.62 -9.00 0.86
C ASP A 139 14.72 -9.79 -0.47
N ARG A 140 13.60 -10.05 -1.13
CA ARG A 140 13.56 -10.69 -2.47
C ARG A 140 13.46 -9.69 -3.62
N ALA A 141 13.23 -8.41 -3.34
CA ALA A 141 13.22 -7.39 -4.38
C ALA A 141 14.65 -7.03 -4.79
N ASP A 142 14.79 -6.47 -5.98
CA ASP A 142 16.06 -5.94 -6.46
C ASP A 142 16.43 -4.65 -5.71
N ASP A 143 17.73 -4.39 -5.53
CA ASP A 143 18.25 -3.22 -4.79
C ASP A 143 17.67 -1.88 -5.29
N GLU A 144 17.44 -1.78 -6.60
CA GLU A 144 16.85 -0.58 -7.23
C GLU A 144 15.42 -0.33 -6.72
N PHE A 145 14.63 -1.39 -6.60
CA PHE A 145 13.27 -1.30 -6.08
C PHE A 145 13.26 -0.97 -4.59
N GLU A 146 14.15 -1.59 -3.80
CA GLU A 146 14.27 -1.28 -2.37
C GLU A 146 14.60 0.20 -2.15
N ALA A 147 15.60 0.73 -2.87
CA ALA A 147 16.00 2.13 -2.79
C ALA A 147 14.84 3.07 -3.13
N TYR A 148 14.13 2.78 -4.23
CA TYR A 148 12.96 3.56 -4.65
C TYR A 148 11.83 3.52 -3.60
N LEU A 149 11.54 2.34 -3.05
CA LEU A 149 10.50 2.19 -2.03
C LEU A 149 10.85 2.97 -0.76
N LEU A 150 12.12 2.96 -0.34
CA LEU A 150 12.60 3.74 0.80
C LEU A 150 12.49 5.25 0.55
N GLU A 151 12.83 5.71 -0.66
CA GLU A 151 12.65 7.11 -1.07
C GLU A 151 11.18 7.52 -0.95
N VAL A 152 10.28 6.76 -1.57
CA VAL A 152 8.84 7.02 -1.52
C VAL A 152 8.33 7.02 -0.08
N LEU A 153 8.73 6.06 0.76
CA LEU A 153 8.28 6.01 2.15
C LEU A 153 8.91 7.08 3.04
N SER A 154 10.03 7.69 2.64
CA SER A 154 10.70 8.75 3.40
C SER A 154 10.03 10.12 3.24
N ASP A 155 9.45 10.40 2.07
CA ASP A 155 8.79 11.67 1.77
C ASP A 155 7.45 11.86 2.50
N PHE A 156 6.85 10.76 2.99
CA PHE A 156 5.56 10.77 3.68
C PHE A 156 5.68 10.55 5.20
N GLN A 157 6.84 10.88 5.80
CA GLN A 157 7.13 10.79 7.25
C GLN A 157 6.84 12.08 8.03
#